data_AF-A0A2T4YPV1-F1
#
_entry.id   AF-A0A2T4YPV1-F1
#
_cell.length_a   1.000
_cell.length_b   1.000
_cell.length_c   1.000
_cell.angle_alpha   90.00
_cell.angle_beta   90.00
_cell.angle_gamma   90.00
#
_symmetry.space_group_name_H-M   'P 1'
#
loop_
_entity.id
_entity.type
_entity.pdbx_description
1 polymer ?
#
loop_
_entity_poly.entity_id
_entity_poly.type
_entity_poly.pdbx_seq_one_letter_code
_entity_poly.pdbx_strand_id
1 'polypeptide(L)'
;MRMLSAISVALSALLVGALPIAPAVAAQAREDSSKTLDALAACRDISADAARLACFDTTAGQIARARQAGDLLALDRGKVIERKRQQFGLADAGQSPLGGGEADRVTRVTEVQTTITTAKPASYARFALQLANGMVWETIEPLSLQPRPGTAITIRQVGFGGFKASITGERAILVKRRR
;
A
#
# COMPACT_ATOMS: atom_id res chain seq x y z
N MET A 1 -25.60 -21.14 76.90
CA MET A 1 -24.73 -19.96 77.12
C MET A 1 -24.33 -19.41 75.75
N ARG A 2 -24.84 -18.22 75.41
CA ARG A 2 -24.48 -17.30 74.31
C ARG A 2 -24.53 -17.77 72.84
N MET A 3 -25.48 -17.13 72.15
CA MET A 3 -25.72 -16.99 70.71
C MET A 3 -24.46 -16.59 69.92
N LEU A 4 -24.42 -16.94 68.62
CA LEU A 4 -24.04 -16.04 67.53
C LEU A 4 -24.52 -16.60 66.19
N SER A 5 -25.27 -15.76 65.47
CA SER A 5 -25.86 -15.95 64.15
C SER A 5 -24.97 -15.32 63.08
N ALA A 6 -24.87 -15.91 61.89
CA ALA A 6 -24.37 -15.26 60.67
C ALA A 6 -24.89 -16.08 59.46
N ILE A 7 -26.08 -15.75 58.94
CA ILE A 7 -26.32 -14.90 57.75
C ILE A 7 -25.64 -15.48 56.50
N SER A 8 -26.44 -16.22 55.74
CA SER A 8 -26.17 -16.73 54.40
C SER A 8 -26.09 -15.58 53.38
N VAL A 9 -25.02 -15.52 52.59
CA VAL A 9 -24.96 -14.70 51.36
C VAL A 9 -24.66 -15.62 50.19
N ALA A 10 -25.70 -15.88 49.39
CA ALA A 10 -25.59 -16.54 48.10
C ALA A 10 -25.00 -15.55 47.08
N LEU A 11 -23.83 -15.84 46.55
CA LEU A 11 -23.15 -15.02 45.55
C LEU A 11 -23.45 -15.58 44.15
N SER A 12 -24.45 -15.00 43.49
CA SER A 12 -24.79 -15.28 42.09
C SER A 12 -23.75 -14.65 41.16
N ALA A 13 -22.98 -15.48 40.44
CA ALA A 13 -22.03 -15.04 39.44
C ALA A 13 -22.73 -14.74 38.10
N LEU A 14 -22.80 -13.45 37.71
CA LEU A 14 -23.13 -13.02 36.36
C LEU A 14 -21.89 -13.10 35.47
N LEU A 15 -21.86 -14.04 34.53
CA LEU A 15 -20.93 -14.04 33.40
C LEU A 15 -21.39 -13.00 32.36
N VAL A 16 -20.67 -11.89 32.25
CA VAL A 16 -20.80 -10.94 31.12
C VAL A 16 -19.91 -11.45 29.99
N GLY A 17 -20.53 -11.99 28.94
CA GLY A 17 -19.86 -12.37 27.70
C GLY A 17 -19.46 -11.13 26.90
N ALA A 18 -18.16 -10.90 26.75
CA ALA A 18 -17.62 -9.89 25.84
C ALA A 18 -17.71 -10.41 24.39
N LEU A 19 -18.57 -9.81 23.57
CA LEU A 19 -18.58 -10.01 22.12
C LEU A 19 -17.38 -9.29 21.48
N PRO A 20 -16.59 -9.95 20.60
CA PRO A 20 -15.57 -9.26 19.82
C PRO A 20 -16.24 -8.46 18.69
N ILE A 21 -16.04 -7.14 18.68
CA ILE A 21 -16.44 -6.26 17.57
C ILE A 21 -15.44 -6.46 16.43
N ALA A 22 -15.85 -7.17 15.38
CA ALA A 22 -15.08 -7.31 14.16
C ALA A 22 -15.22 -6.06 13.26
N PRO A 23 -14.18 -5.69 12.47
CA PRO A 23 -14.20 -4.50 11.64
C PRO A 23 -14.94 -4.76 10.32
N ALA A 24 -16.28 -4.72 10.32
CA ALA A 24 -17.09 -4.88 9.10
C ALA A 24 -17.13 -3.60 8.22
N VAL A 25 -16.75 -2.45 8.78
CA VAL A 25 -17.00 -1.12 8.20
C VAL A 25 -16.16 -0.86 6.94
N ALA A 26 -14.97 -1.44 6.83
CA ALA A 26 -14.05 -1.18 5.71
C ALA A 26 -14.45 -1.91 4.41
N ALA A 27 -15.14 -3.04 4.50
CA ALA A 27 -15.59 -3.80 3.34
C ALA A 27 -16.83 -3.18 2.69
N GLN A 28 -17.77 -2.69 3.51
CA GLN A 28 -19.04 -2.10 3.06
C GLN A 28 -18.82 -0.78 2.30
N ALA A 29 -18.00 0.12 2.84
CA ALA A 29 -17.71 1.41 2.19
C ALA A 29 -17.06 1.27 0.80
N ARG A 30 -16.28 0.20 0.58
CA ARG A 30 -15.63 -0.08 -0.71
C ARG A 30 -16.63 -0.54 -1.77
N GLU A 31 -17.58 -1.40 -1.41
CA GLU A 31 -18.64 -1.83 -2.32
C GLU A 31 -19.56 -0.66 -2.68
N ASP A 32 -19.87 0.20 -1.71
CA ASP A 32 -20.80 1.32 -1.91
C ASP A 32 -20.23 2.38 -2.85
N SER A 33 -18.93 2.67 -2.75
CA SER A 33 -18.25 3.63 -3.63
C SER A 33 -18.14 3.16 -5.08
N SER A 34 -17.94 1.85 -5.33
CA SER A 34 -17.92 1.33 -6.71
C SER A 34 -19.30 1.41 -7.35
N LYS A 35 -20.35 1.03 -6.61
CA LYS A 35 -21.74 1.10 -7.07
C LYS A 35 -22.15 2.53 -7.48
N THR A 36 -21.67 3.56 -6.77
CA THR A 36 -21.96 4.96 -7.14
C THR A 36 -21.33 5.38 -8.48
N LEU A 37 -20.10 4.92 -8.77
CA LEU A 37 -19.46 5.21 -10.05
C LEU A 37 -20.09 4.43 -11.21
N ASP A 38 -20.52 3.19 -10.96
CA ASP A 38 -21.25 2.39 -11.94
C ASP A 38 -22.62 3.01 -12.26
N ALA A 39 -23.32 3.56 -11.26
CA ALA A 39 -24.57 4.29 -11.46
C ALA A 39 -24.39 5.53 -12.36
N LEU A 40 -23.27 6.24 -12.23
CA LEU A 40 -22.95 7.38 -13.10
C LEU A 40 -22.77 6.94 -14.56
N ALA A 41 -22.15 5.78 -14.78
CA ALA A 41 -22.00 5.22 -16.13
C ALA A 41 -23.36 4.82 -16.71
N ALA A 42 -24.23 4.19 -15.92
CA ALA A 42 -25.57 3.79 -16.32
C ALA A 42 -26.48 4.97 -16.72
N CYS A 43 -26.29 6.16 -16.13
CA CYS A 43 -27.02 7.36 -16.56
C CYS A 43 -26.83 7.67 -18.07
N ARG A 44 -25.71 7.26 -18.67
CA ARG A 44 -25.44 7.50 -20.11
C ARG A 44 -26.40 6.76 -21.03
N ASP A 45 -26.94 5.63 -20.59
CA ASP A 45 -27.78 4.76 -21.39
C ASP A 45 -29.25 5.23 -21.43
N ILE A 46 -29.60 6.26 -20.65
CA ILE A 46 -30.93 6.88 -20.67
C ILE A 46 -31.08 7.74 -21.93
N SER A 47 -32.09 7.43 -22.75
CA SER A 47 -32.35 8.13 -24.01
C SER A 47 -32.98 9.51 -23.84
N ALA A 48 -33.93 9.65 -22.91
CA ALA A 48 -34.65 10.90 -22.68
C ALA A 48 -33.77 11.92 -21.94
N ASP A 49 -33.49 13.06 -22.57
CA ASP A 49 -32.54 14.06 -22.08
C ASP A 49 -32.84 14.55 -20.66
N ALA A 50 -34.10 14.88 -20.36
CA ALA A 50 -34.50 15.36 -19.03
C ALA A 50 -34.29 14.29 -17.95
N ALA A 51 -34.58 13.02 -18.26
CA ALA A 51 -34.37 11.92 -17.33
C ALA A 51 -32.87 11.61 -17.14
N ARG A 52 -32.08 11.69 -18.21
CA ARG A 52 -30.62 11.53 -18.17
C ARG A 52 -29.95 12.61 -17.32
N LEU A 53 -30.35 13.88 -17.50
CA LEU A 53 -29.82 15.00 -16.70
C LEU A 53 -30.15 14.82 -15.21
N ALA A 54 -31.41 14.49 -14.88
CA ALA A 54 -31.81 14.25 -13.48
C ALA A 54 -31.03 13.09 -12.83
N CYS A 55 -30.71 12.04 -13.60
CA CYS A 55 -29.85 10.94 -13.16
C CYS A 55 -28.43 11.42 -12.83
N PHE A 56 -27.83 12.21 -13.74
CA PHE A 56 -26.49 12.77 -13.52
C PHE A 56 -26.43 13.68 -12.31
N ASP A 57 -27.38 14.60 -12.15
CA ASP A 57 -27.40 15.55 -11.03
C ASP A 57 -27.52 14.84 -9.68
N THR A 58 -28.40 13.83 -9.61
CA THR A 58 -28.59 13.02 -8.39
C THR A 58 -27.30 12.27 -8.03
N THR A 59 -26.69 11.59 -9.01
CA THR A 59 -25.49 10.77 -8.79
C THR A 59 -24.28 11.65 -8.48
N ALA A 60 -24.13 12.79 -9.16
CA ALA A 60 -23.08 13.77 -8.88
C ALA A 60 -23.19 14.31 -7.45
N GLY A 61 -24.41 14.59 -6.98
CA GLY A 61 -24.68 15.00 -5.60
C GLY A 61 -24.25 13.94 -4.57
N GLN A 62 -24.50 12.65 -4.85
CA GLN A 62 -24.06 11.55 -4.00
C GLN A 62 -22.53 11.43 -3.95
N ILE A 63 -21.85 11.49 -5.11
CA ILE A 63 -20.38 11.47 -5.19
C ILE A 63 -19.78 12.64 -4.42
N ALA A 64 -20.35 13.84 -4.55
CA ALA A 64 -19.87 15.02 -3.83
C ALA A 64 -19.97 14.83 -2.31
N ARG A 65 -21.09 14.29 -1.81
CA ARG A 65 -21.27 13.99 -0.38
C ARG A 65 -20.31 12.90 0.10
N ALA A 66 -20.14 11.81 -0.65
CA ALA A 66 -19.20 10.74 -0.32
C ALA A 66 -17.75 11.23 -0.26
N ARG A 67 -17.36 12.14 -1.17
CA ARG A 67 -16.04 12.80 -1.11
C ARG A 67 -15.88 13.68 0.13
N GLN A 68 -16.91 14.46 0.47
CA GLN A 68 -16.89 15.32 1.66
C GLN A 68 -16.84 14.51 2.96
N ALA A 69 -17.53 13.36 3.01
CA ALA A 69 -17.53 12.44 4.14
C ALA A 69 -16.23 11.62 4.26
N GLY A 70 -15.42 11.55 3.20
CA GLY A 70 -14.19 10.76 3.16
C GLY A 70 -14.40 9.31 2.72
N ASP A 71 -15.62 8.93 2.37
CA ASP A 71 -15.98 7.59 1.93
C ASP A 71 -15.50 7.29 0.50
N LEU A 72 -15.31 8.33 -0.33
CA LEU A 72 -14.79 8.22 -1.69
C LEU A 72 -13.52 9.06 -1.90
N LEU A 73 -12.43 8.39 -2.27
CA LEU A 73 -11.16 9.03 -2.63
C LEU A 73 -10.84 8.81 -4.11
N ALA A 74 -10.61 9.90 -4.84
CA ALA A 74 -10.07 9.83 -6.19
C ALA A 74 -8.55 10.04 -6.16
N LEU A 75 -7.81 9.09 -6.71
CA LEU A 75 -6.36 9.10 -6.74
C LEU A 75 -5.85 9.29 -8.16
N ASP A 76 -4.86 10.17 -8.32
CA ASP A 76 -4.09 10.27 -9.55
C ASP A 76 -3.15 9.07 -9.67
N ARG A 77 -3.31 8.30 -10.75
CA ARG A 77 -2.51 7.09 -11.00
C ARG A 77 -1.01 7.37 -11.04
N GLY A 78 -0.59 8.46 -11.68
CA GLY A 78 0.81 8.85 -11.82
C GLY A 78 1.44 9.16 -10.47
N LYS A 79 0.74 9.91 -9.62
CA LYS A 79 1.17 10.20 -8.24
C LYS A 79 1.27 8.96 -7.38
N VAL A 80 0.34 8.01 -7.51
CA VAL A 80 0.41 6.73 -6.80
C VAL A 80 1.65 5.94 -7.21
N ILE A 81 1.93 5.85 -8.52
CA ILE A 81 3.11 5.15 -9.04
C ILE A 81 4.39 5.82 -8.55
N GLU A 82 4.47 7.15 -8.59
CA GLU A 82 5.65 7.89 -8.15
C GLU A 82 5.93 7.68 -6.66
N ARG A 83 4.89 7.73 -5.83
CA ARG A 83 5.01 7.41 -4.40
C ARG A 83 5.47 5.96 -4.18
N LYS A 84 4.91 5.00 -4.91
CA LYS A 84 5.34 3.58 -4.86
C LYS A 84 6.80 3.42 -5.29
N ARG A 85 7.29 4.16 -6.29
CA ARG A 85 8.71 4.18 -6.69
C ARG A 85 9.62 4.70 -5.59
N GLN A 86 9.25 5.79 -4.93
CA GLN A 86 10.02 6.36 -3.81
C GLN A 86 10.10 5.40 -2.62
N GLN A 87 9.08 4.57 -2.43
CA GLN A 87 9.00 3.56 -1.36
C GLN A 87 9.50 2.17 -1.77
N PHE A 88 9.94 2.00 -3.03
CA PHE A 88 10.35 0.71 -3.57
C PHE A 88 11.49 0.07 -2.76
N GLY A 89 11.29 -1.12 -2.21
CA GLY A 89 12.30 -1.80 -1.39
C GLY A 89 12.20 -1.56 0.12
N LEU A 90 11.29 -0.72 0.59
CA LEU A 90 10.99 -0.64 2.02
C LEU A 90 10.16 -1.85 2.46
N ALA A 91 10.37 -2.34 3.70
CA ALA A 91 9.68 -3.51 4.22
C ALA A 91 8.14 -3.38 4.20
N ASP A 92 7.64 -2.15 4.38
CA ASP A 92 6.20 -1.87 4.42
C ASP A 92 5.56 -1.71 3.02
N ALA A 93 6.35 -1.74 1.95
CA ALA A 93 5.89 -1.54 0.56
C ALA A 93 5.13 -2.74 -0.02
N GLY A 94 5.07 -3.87 0.70
CA GLY A 94 4.30 -5.06 0.32
C GLY A 94 2.80 -4.96 0.65
N GLN A 95 2.38 -3.94 1.39
CA GLN A 95 0.96 -3.70 1.65
C GLN A 95 0.27 -3.33 0.34
N SER A 96 -0.96 -3.80 0.14
CA SER A 96 -1.82 -3.41 -0.98
C SER A 96 -2.74 -2.27 -0.51
N PRO A 97 -2.26 -1.01 -0.50
CA PRO A 97 -3.00 0.08 0.12
C PRO A 97 -4.34 0.37 -0.58
N LEU A 98 -4.54 -0.15 -1.80
CA LEU A 98 -5.77 0.00 -2.57
C LEU A 98 -6.63 -1.27 -2.51
N GLY A 99 -6.37 -2.18 -1.57
CA GLY A 99 -7.18 -3.39 -1.31
C GLY A 99 -6.99 -4.53 -2.31
N GLY A 100 -5.84 -4.61 -2.99
CA GLY A 100 -5.42 -5.78 -3.75
C GLY A 100 -6.11 -6.00 -5.10
N GLY A 101 -6.95 -5.07 -5.53
CA GLY A 101 -7.70 -5.15 -6.79
C GLY A 101 -6.94 -4.62 -8.02
N GLU A 102 -7.70 -4.33 -9.08
CA GLU A 102 -7.16 -3.81 -10.36
C GLU A 102 -6.26 -2.59 -10.17
N ALA A 103 -6.69 -1.65 -9.33
CA ALA A 103 -5.96 -0.42 -9.03
C ALA A 103 -4.54 -0.72 -8.50
N ASP A 104 -4.38 -1.75 -7.66
CA ASP A 104 -3.06 -2.16 -7.17
C ASP A 104 -2.22 -2.85 -8.26
N ARG A 105 -2.85 -3.63 -9.15
CA ARG A 105 -2.16 -4.26 -10.28
C ARG A 105 -1.61 -3.22 -11.26
N VAL A 106 -2.43 -2.25 -11.67
CA VAL A 106 -2.07 -1.24 -12.68
C VAL A 106 -1.13 -0.15 -12.13
N THR A 107 -1.02 -0.02 -10.81
CA THR A 107 -0.08 0.91 -10.14
C THR A 107 1.14 0.20 -9.55
N ARG A 108 1.29 -1.11 -9.77
CA ARG A 108 2.41 -1.88 -9.22
C ARG A 108 3.74 -1.38 -9.79
N VAL A 109 4.72 -1.22 -8.91
CA VAL A 109 6.11 -0.92 -9.27
C VAL A 109 6.95 -2.13 -8.90
N THR A 110 7.45 -2.85 -9.90
CA THR A 110 8.31 -4.04 -9.72
C THR A 110 9.78 -3.76 -10.02
N GLU A 111 10.08 -2.59 -10.55
CA GLU A 111 11.42 -2.20 -10.96
C GLU A 111 11.61 -0.68 -10.84
N VAL A 112 12.82 -0.26 -10.48
CA VAL A 112 13.28 1.12 -10.52
C VAL A 112 14.58 1.19 -11.30
N GLN A 113 14.62 2.08 -12.29
CA GLN A 113 15.80 2.36 -13.11
C GLN A 113 16.33 3.74 -12.73
N THR A 114 17.64 3.84 -12.46
CA THR A 114 18.29 5.08 -12.03
C THR A 114 19.80 4.98 -12.25
N THR A 115 20.56 5.92 -11.68
CA THR A 115 22.02 5.93 -11.71
C THR A 115 22.60 5.94 -10.30
N ILE A 116 23.79 5.36 -10.15
CA ILE A 116 24.56 5.38 -8.93
C ILE A 116 25.24 6.75 -8.82
N THR A 117 25.05 7.47 -7.71
CA THR A 117 25.75 8.73 -7.43
C THR A 117 26.97 8.51 -6.55
N THR A 118 26.95 7.49 -5.68
CA THR A 118 28.09 7.14 -4.84
C THR A 118 28.08 5.65 -4.53
N ALA A 119 29.24 5.00 -4.58
CA ALA A 119 29.44 3.64 -4.08
C ALA A 119 30.50 3.66 -2.99
N LYS A 120 30.12 3.35 -1.75
CA LYS A 120 31.05 3.25 -0.61
C LYS A 120 31.33 1.78 -0.30
N PRO A 121 32.59 1.36 -0.11
CA PRO A 121 32.90 0.00 0.29
C PRO A 121 32.27 -0.30 1.67
N ALA A 122 31.82 -1.53 1.83
CA ALA A 122 31.37 -2.15 3.06
C ALA A 122 32.20 -3.42 3.32
N SER A 123 31.86 -4.18 4.37
CA SER A 123 32.54 -5.44 4.69
C SER A 123 32.42 -6.46 3.55
N TYR A 124 33.45 -7.30 3.36
CA TYR A 124 33.44 -8.45 2.44
C TYR A 124 33.18 -8.09 0.96
N ALA A 125 33.84 -7.03 0.45
CA ALA A 125 33.70 -6.56 -0.93
C ALA A 125 32.26 -6.19 -1.35
N ARG A 126 31.42 -5.86 -0.36
CA ARG A 126 30.06 -5.34 -0.57
C ARG A 126 30.11 -3.82 -0.66
N PHE A 127 29.06 -3.22 -1.20
CA PHE A 127 28.98 -1.77 -1.40
C PHE A 127 27.67 -1.20 -0.91
N ALA A 128 27.74 -0.03 -0.28
CA ALA A 128 26.60 0.86 -0.07
C ALA A 128 26.49 1.82 -1.27
N LEU A 129 25.39 1.73 -1.99
CA LEU A 129 25.10 2.45 -3.23
C LEU A 129 24.08 3.56 -2.93
N GLN A 130 24.50 4.81 -3.07
CA GLN A 130 23.60 5.96 -3.14
C GLN A 130 23.14 6.13 -4.58
N LEU A 131 21.84 6.29 -4.78
CA LEU A 131 21.21 6.44 -6.08
C LEU A 131 20.74 7.89 -6.31
N ALA A 132 20.55 8.27 -7.58
CA ALA A 132 20.13 9.62 -7.96
C ALA A 132 18.72 10.00 -7.46
N ASN A 133 17.86 9.01 -7.20
CA ASN A 133 16.55 9.21 -6.58
C ASN A 133 16.58 9.26 -5.05
N GLY A 134 17.77 9.42 -4.44
CA GLY A 134 17.96 9.54 -3.00
C GLY A 134 17.92 8.21 -2.23
N MET A 135 17.62 7.10 -2.90
CA MET A 135 17.61 5.79 -2.24
C MET A 135 19.01 5.26 -1.97
N VAL A 136 19.16 4.56 -0.86
CA VAL A 136 20.40 3.86 -0.49
C VAL A 136 20.16 2.36 -0.48
N TRP A 137 21.00 1.64 -1.20
CA TRP A 137 20.98 0.18 -1.29
C TRP A 137 22.31 -0.40 -0.85
N GLU A 138 22.29 -1.60 -0.30
CA GLU A 138 23.50 -2.33 0.07
C GLU A 138 23.53 -3.64 -0.70
N THR A 139 24.66 -3.96 -1.33
CA THR A 139 24.84 -5.26 -1.96
C THR A 139 24.87 -6.35 -0.89
N ILE A 140 24.26 -7.50 -1.19
CA ILE A 140 24.31 -8.69 -0.33
C ILE A 140 25.48 -9.60 -0.73
N GLU A 141 25.78 -9.57 -2.02
CA GLU A 141 26.88 -10.30 -2.65
C GLU A 141 28.05 -9.33 -2.93
N PRO A 142 29.30 -9.85 -3.01
CA PRO A 142 30.44 -9.04 -3.43
C PRO A 142 30.30 -8.61 -4.90
N LEU A 143 30.83 -7.43 -5.21
CA LEU A 143 31.02 -6.98 -6.59
C LEU A 143 32.45 -7.24 -7.05
N SER A 144 32.62 -7.41 -8.37
CA SER A 144 33.93 -7.62 -8.98
C SER A 144 34.73 -6.33 -8.99
N LEU A 145 34.05 -5.21 -9.27
CA LEU A 145 34.62 -3.86 -9.26
C LEU A 145 33.68 -2.88 -8.53
N GLN A 146 34.27 -1.82 -7.96
CA GLN A 146 33.50 -0.71 -7.41
C GLN A 146 32.74 0.03 -8.54
N PRO A 147 31.41 0.18 -8.46
CA PRO A 147 30.66 0.96 -9.43
C PRO A 147 31.07 2.43 -9.42
N ARG A 148 31.19 3.04 -10.60
CA ARG A 148 31.52 4.46 -10.73
C ARG A 148 30.25 5.32 -10.60
N PRO A 149 30.35 6.56 -10.11
CA PRO A 149 29.28 7.53 -10.23
C PRO A 149 28.82 7.69 -11.69
N GLY A 150 27.52 7.80 -11.91
CA GLY A 150 26.89 7.86 -13.23
C GLY A 150 26.55 6.49 -13.84
N THR A 151 27.02 5.37 -13.28
CA THR A 151 26.68 4.03 -13.78
C THR A 151 25.19 3.75 -13.62
N ALA A 152 24.56 3.27 -14.70
CA ALA A 152 23.16 2.86 -14.70
C ALA A 152 22.96 1.63 -13.80
N ILE A 153 21.87 1.66 -13.04
CA ILE A 153 21.45 0.57 -12.18
C ILE A 153 19.94 0.37 -12.28
N THR A 154 19.55 -0.89 -12.42
CA THR A 154 18.16 -1.32 -12.43
C THR A 154 17.92 -2.23 -11.24
N ILE A 155 17.03 -1.85 -10.34
CA ILE A 155 16.67 -2.66 -9.16
C ILE A 155 15.29 -3.25 -9.39
N ARG A 156 15.21 -4.57 -9.39
CA ARG A 156 13.99 -5.33 -9.63
C ARG A 156 13.62 -6.17 -8.42
N GLN A 157 12.33 -6.22 -8.12
CA GLN A 157 11.76 -7.14 -7.15
C GLN A 157 11.84 -8.57 -7.68
N VAL A 158 12.32 -9.50 -6.86
CA VAL A 158 12.32 -10.94 -7.15
C VAL A 158 11.35 -11.66 -6.21
N GLY A 159 11.13 -12.95 -6.45
CA GLY A 159 10.30 -13.77 -5.57
C GLY A 159 10.70 -13.68 -4.09
N PHE A 160 9.75 -13.94 -3.20
CA PHE A 160 9.95 -13.89 -1.73
C PHE A 160 10.32 -12.51 -1.16
N GLY A 161 9.98 -11.41 -1.86
CA GLY A 161 10.17 -10.05 -1.35
C GLY A 161 11.61 -9.54 -1.39
N GLY A 162 12.52 -10.27 -2.05
CA GLY A 162 13.89 -9.84 -2.28
C GLY A 162 14.02 -8.88 -3.46
N PHE A 163 15.22 -8.33 -3.64
CA PHE A 163 15.55 -7.44 -4.75
C PHE A 163 16.89 -7.82 -5.38
N LYS A 164 16.98 -7.67 -6.71
CA LYS A 164 18.23 -7.78 -7.45
C LYS A 164 18.56 -6.46 -8.13
N ALA A 165 19.82 -6.07 -8.08
CA ALA A 165 20.37 -4.97 -8.87
C ALA A 165 21.11 -5.52 -10.10
N SER A 166 20.82 -4.94 -11.25
CA SER A 166 21.63 -5.06 -12.46
C SER A 166 22.42 -3.77 -12.63
N ILE A 167 23.74 -3.86 -12.53
CA ILE A 167 24.67 -2.75 -12.70
C ILE A 167 25.43 -3.00 -14.00
N THR A 168 25.60 -1.99 -14.85
CA THR A 168 26.31 -2.15 -16.12
C THR A 168 27.72 -2.72 -15.89
N GLY A 169 28.04 -3.84 -16.54
CA GLY A 169 29.34 -4.51 -16.43
C GLY A 169 29.44 -5.55 -15.31
N GLU A 170 28.38 -5.75 -14.52
CA GLU A 170 28.31 -6.76 -13.46
C GLU A 170 27.15 -7.74 -13.72
N ARG A 171 27.24 -8.91 -13.10
CA ARG A 171 26.09 -9.83 -13.03
C ARG A 171 24.99 -9.25 -12.13
N ALA A 172 23.76 -9.71 -12.29
CA ALA A 172 22.70 -9.35 -11.36
C ALA A 172 23.00 -9.91 -9.96
N ILE A 173 22.95 -9.04 -8.95
CA ILE A 173 23.27 -9.37 -7.55
C ILE A 173 22.11 -9.03 -6.62
N LEU A 174 21.96 -9.79 -5.53
CA LEU A 174 21.00 -9.48 -4.48
C LEU A 174 21.41 -8.20 -3.75
N VAL A 175 20.41 -7.37 -3.47
CA VAL A 175 20.55 -6.10 -2.76
C VAL A 175 19.46 -5.97 -1.70
N LYS A 176 19.74 -5.21 -0.65
CA LYS A 176 18.74 -4.79 0.34
C LYS A 176 18.70 -3.28 0.40
N ARG A 177 17.50 -2.70 0.55
CA ARG A 177 17.36 -1.26 0.77
C ARG A 177 17.83 -0.94 2.19
N ARG A 178 18.61 0.12 2.36
CA ARG A 178 18.91 0.68 3.68
C ARG A 178 17.74 1.59 4.11
N ARG A 179 17.32 1.44 5.36
CA ARG A 179 16.30 2.30 5.97
C ARG A 179 16.76 3.74 6.01
#